data_AF-A0A8T6A653-F1
#
_entry.id   AF-A0A8T6A653-F1
#
_cell.length_a   1.000
_cell.length_b   1.000
_cell.length_c   1.000
_cell.angle_alpha   90.00
_cell.angle_beta   90.00
_cell.angle_gamma   90.00
#
_symmetry.space_group_name_H-M   'P 1'
#
loop_
_entity.id
_entity.type
_entity.pdbx_description
1 polymer ?
#
loop_
_entity_poly.entity_id
_entity_poly.type
_entity_poly.pdbx_seq_one_letter_code
_entity_poly.pdbx_strand_id
1 'polypeptide(L)'
;MNNQQFRDFLRKNAHIVDSNWNPTDAQLDEIRAAIQRELDLGNKINYSGLQHIIIRITGTTRVMIFDSVDNSDLNMLLAAATKKS
;
A
#
# COMPACT_ATOMS: atom_id res chain seq x y z
N MET A 1 -13.77 3.71 -3.08
CA MET A 1 -12.70 4.15 -4.01
C MET A 1 -12.55 3.16 -5.17
N ASN A 2 -12.33 3.61 -6.41
CA ASN A 2 -12.09 2.70 -7.55
C ASN A 2 -10.62 2.22 -7.63
N ASN A 3 -10.31 1.23 -8.47
CA ASN A 3 -8.96 0.64 -8.54
C ASN A 3 -7.89 1.61 -9.05
N GLN A 4 -8.22 2.51 -9.98
CA GLN A 4 -7.31 3.55 -10.45
C GLN A 4 -6.90 4.49 -9.30
N GLN A 5 -7.88 5.01 -8.56
CA GLN A 5 -7.65 5.85 -7.39
C GLN A 5 -6.86 5.12 -6.31
N PHE A 6 -7.11 3.82 -6.12
CA PHE A 6 -6.35 3.00 -5.18
C PHE A 6 -4.89 2.84 -5.60
N ARG A 7 -4.63 2.58 -6.88
CA ARG A 7 -3.27 2.50 -7.41
C ARG A 7 -2.52 3.81 -7.21
N ASP A 8 -3.16 4.94 -7.52
CA ASP A 8 -2.54 6.27 -7.36
C ASP A 8 -2.27 6.59 -5.88
N PHE A 9 -3.19 6.19 -4.99
CA PHE A 9 -3.00 6.26 -3.55
C PHE A 9 -1.78 5.44 -3.09
N LEU A 10 -1.69 4.17 -3.52
CA LEU A 10 -0.57 3.29 -3.15
C LEU A 10 0.76 3.83 -3.68
N ARG A 11 0.79 4.32 -4.93
CA ARG A 11 1.98 4.90 -5.54
C ARG A 11 2.52 6.09 -4.73
N LYS A 12 1.62 6.98 -4.31
CA LYS A 12 1.96 8.16 -3.51
C LYS A 12 2.44 7.78 -2.10
N ASN A 13 1.67 6.95 -1.41
CA ASN A 13 1.91 6.67 0.01
C ASN A 13 2.98 5.60 0.22
N ALA A 14 3.26 4.70 -0.71
CA ALA A 14 4.36 3.75 -0.61
C ALA A 14 5.66 4.24 -1.27
N HIS A 15 5.68 5.49 -1.75
CA HIS A 15 6.83 6.09 -2.44
C HIS A 15 7.38 5.23 -3.58
N ILE A 16 6.48 4.72 -4.43
CA ILE A 16 6.84 3.87 -5.57
C ILE A 16 7.41 4.76 -6.68
N VAL A 17 8.69 4.56 -6.99
CA VAL A 17 9.42 5.31 -8.02
C VAL A 17 9.50 4.57 -9.35
N ASP A 18 9.07 3.31 -9.37
CA ASP A 18 9.06 2.50 -10.59
C ASP A 18 8.00 3.02 -11.59
N SER A 19 8.45 3.54 -12.73
CA SER A 19 7.58 4.01 -13.82
C SER A 19 6.73 2.88 -14.41
N ASN A 20 7.24 1.64 -14.37
CA ASN A 20 6.61 0.47 -14.95
C ASN A 20 5.71 -0.27 -13.96
N TRP A 21 5.59 0.21 -12.71
CA TRP A 21 4.70 -0.38 -11.73
C TRP A 21 3.24 -0.21 -12.16
N ASN A 22 2.65 -1.32 -12.59
CA ASN A 22 1.29 -1.40 -13.10
C ASN A 22 0.64 -2.70 -12.59
N PRO A 23 0.21 -2.74 -11.31
CA PRO A 23 -0.45 -3.91 -10.76
C PRO A 23 -1.78 -4.20 -11.48
N THR A 24 -2.11 -5.48 -11.60
CA THR A 24 -3.41 -5.93 -12.10
C THR A 24 -4.53 -5.65 -11.08
N ASP A 25 -5.78 -5.65 -11.52
CA ASP A 25 -6.93 -5.49 -10.62
C ASP A 25 -6.97 -6.55 -9.52
N ALA A 26 -6.59 -7.80 -9.84
CA ALA A 26 -6.48 -8.88 -8.85
C ALA A 26 -5.41 -8.57 -7.79
N GLN A 27 -4.23 -8.09 -8.20
CA GLN A 27 -3.18 -7.69 -7.27
C GLN A 27 -3.61 -6.50 -6.40
N LEU A 28 -4.35 -5.54 -6.96
CA LEU A 28 -4.91 -4.44 -6.18
C LEU A 28 -5.93 -4.92 -5.15
N ASP A 29 -6.80 -5.87 -5.50
CA ASP A 29 -7.73 -6.47 -4.54
C ASP A 29 -7.00 -7.28 -3.45
N GLU A 30 -5.94 -8.00 -3.79
CA GLU A 30 -5.09 -8.69 -2.80
C GLU A 30 -4.37 -7.71 -1.86
N ILE A 31 -3.82 -6.61 -2.38
CA ILE A 31 -3.20 -5.56 -1.56
C ILE A 31 -4.23 -4.97 -0.60
N ARG A 32 -5.44 -4.70 -1.10
CA ARG A 32 -6.55 -4.17 -0.29
C ARG A 32 -6.90 -5.13 0.85
N ALA A 33 -7.03 -6.42 0.55
CA ALA A 33 -7.34 -7.45 1.54
C ALA A 33 -6.21 -7.61 2.58
N ALA A 34 -4.95 -7.56 2.16
CA ALA A 34 -3.81 -7.63 3.07
C ALA A 34 -3.76 -6.43 4.03
N ILE A 35 -3.96 -5.21 3.51
CA ILE A 35 -4.05 -4.00 4.34
C ILE A 35 -5.21 -4.11 5.33
N GLN A 36 -6.40 -4.50 4.86
CA GLN A 36 -7.57 -4.61 5.73
C GLN A 36 -7.33 -5.62 6.87
N ARG A 37 -6.70 -6.76 6.57
CA ARG A 37 -6.33 -7.75 7.59
C ARG A 37 -5.40 -7.19 8.67
N GLU A 38 -4.37 -6.43 8.28
CA GLU A 38 -3.46 -5.80 9.23
C GLU A 38 -4.20 -4.78 10.12
N LEU A 39 -5.12 -4.00 9.53
CA LEU A 39 -5.97 -3.06 10.27
C LEU A 39 -6.90 -3.78 11.26
N ASP A 40 -7.51 -4.89 10.85
CA ASP A 40 -8.42 -5.68 11.69
C ASP A 40 -7.68 -6.34 12.87
N LEU A 41 -6.40 -6.67 12.70
CA LEU A 41 -5.52 -7.15 13.77
C LEU A 41 -5.06 -6.03 14.72
N GLY A 42 -5.37 -4.77 14.40
CA GLY A 42 -4.93 -3.61 15.17
C GLY A 42 -3.46 -3.23 14.94
N ASN A 43 -2.83 -3.77 13.88
CA ASN A 43 -1.45 -3.45 13.56
C ASN A 43 -1.36 -2.03 12.97
N LYS A 44 -0.30 -1.31 13.35
CA LYS A 44 0.05 -0.03 12.73
C LYS A 44 0.81 -0.27 11.43
N ILE A 45 0.26 0.21 10.33
CA ILE A 45 0.89 0.17 9.01
C ILE A 45 1.58 1.51 8.78
N ASN A 46 2.90 1.46 8.69
CA ASN A 46 3.75 2.58 8.27
C ASN A 46 4.16 2.41 6.79
N TYR A 47 5.01 3.30 6.27
CA TYR A 47 5.49 3.22 4.89
C TYR A 47 6.20 1.90 4.60
N SER A 48 7.08 1.47 5.50
CA SER A 48 7.82 0.21 5.34
C SER A 48 6.89 -1.01 5.30
N GLY A 49 5.89 -1.06 6.19
CA GLY A 49 4.87 -2.11 6.19
C GLY A 49 4.05 -2.11 4.91
N LEU A 50 3.64 -0.93 4.43
CA LEU A 50 2.90 -0.80 3.17
C LEU A 50 3.75 -1.23 1.96
N GLN A 51 5.02 -0.84 1.91
CA GLN A 51 5.97 -1.25 0.86
C GLN A 51 6.16 -2.77 0.87
N HIS A 52 6.29 -3.39 2.04
CA HIS A 52 6.40 -4.84 2.17
C HIS A 52 5.18 -5.55 1.59
N ILE A 53 3.97 -5.12 1.96
CA ILE A 53 2.72 -5.69 1.43
C ILE A 53 2.69 -5.62 -0.11
N ILE A 54 3.03 -4.46 -0.67
CA ILE A 54 3.04 -4.25 -2.12
C ILE A 54 4.08 -5.15 -2.78
N ILE A 55 5.34 -5.13 -2.34
CA ILE A 55 6.43 -5.94 -2.92
C ILE A 55 6.11 -7.43 -2.85
N ARG A 56 5.50 -7.89 -1.74
CA ARG A 56 5.10 -9.29 -1.59
C ARG A 56 4.08 -9.74 -2.65
N ILE A 57 3.16 -8.86 -3.04
CA ILE A 57 2.03 -9.19 -3.94
C ILE A 57 2.37 -8.89 -5.41
N THR A 58 3.00 -7.76 -5.67
CA THR A 58 3.36 -7.32 -7.03
C THR A 58 4.72 -7.84 -7.49
N GLY A 59 5.48 -8.46 -6.59
CA GLY A 59 6.86 -8.85 -6.83
C GLY A 59 7.81 -7.65 -6.77
N THR A 60 8.90 -7.70 -7.52
CA THR A 60 9.93 -6.67 -7.51
C THR A 60 9.35 -5.30 -7.89
N THR A 61 9.36 -4.37 -6.94
CA THR A 61 8.91 -2.99 -7.12
C THR A 61 9.98 -2.05 -6.60
N ARG A 62 10.39 -1.06 -7.38
CA ARG A 62 11.34 -0.05 -6.91
C ARG A 62 10.61 1.00 -6.06
N VAL A 63 11.00 1.08 -4.80
CA VAL A 63 10.49 2.05 -3.83
C VAL A 63 11.62 2.94 -3.35
N MET A 64 11.30 4.18 -2.98
CA MET A 64 12.25 5.05 -2.28
C MET A 64 12.33 4.61 -0.81
N ILE A 65 13.54 4.32 -0.34
CA ILE A 65 13.83 4.04 1.06
C ILE A 65 14.45 5.30 1.64
N PHE A 66 13.89 5.79 2.75
CA PHE A 66 14.50 6.88 3.53
C PHE A 66 15.33 6.27 4.65
N ASP A 67 16.54 6.78 4.89
CA ASP A 67 17.43 6.33 5.98
C ASP A 67 16.92 6.72 7.40
N SER A 68 15.77 7.38 7.49
CA SER A 68 15.16 7.81 8.76
C SER A 68 14.15 6.79 9.29
N VAL A 69 14.02 6.70 10.62
CA VAL A 69 13.02 5.87 11.30
C VAL A 69 11.60 6.27 10.84
N ASP A 70 10.91 5.33 10.21
CA ASP A 70 9.54 5.50 9.74
C ASP A 70 8.52 5.39 10.89
N ASN A 71 8.07 6.56 11.36
CA ASN A 71 7.06 6.69 12.42
C ASN A 71 5.65 6.96 11.89
N SER A 72 5.44 6.94 10.58
CA SER A 72 4.17 7.29 9.97
C SER A 72 3.05 6.33 10.38
N ASP A 73 1.88 6.89 10.62
CA ASP A 73 0.66 6.13 10.84
C ASP A 73 -0.24 6.30 9.61
N LEU A 74 -0.30 5.26 8.78
CA LEU A 74 -1.14 5.29 7.59
C LEU A 74 -2.51 4.67 7.85
N ASN A 75 -2.82 4.18 9.05
CA ASN A 75 -4.01 3.36 9.28
C ASN A 75 -5.30 4.08 8.92
N MET A 76 -5.45 5.36 9.27
CA MET A 76 -6.65 6.14 8.90
C MET A 76 -6.80 6.31 7.39
N LEU A 77 -5.70 6.61 6.69
CA LEU A 77 -5.68 6.78 5.24
C LEU A 77 -5.97 5.45 4.54
N LEU A 78 -5.36 4.36 5.02
CA LEU A 78 -5.53 3.01 4.51
C LEU A 78 -6.94 2.49 4.77
N ALA A 79 -7.52 2.73 5.95
CA ALA A 79 -8.90 2.37 6.27
C ALA A 79 -9.90 3.09 5.36
N ALA A 80 -9.65 4.36 5.03
CA ALA A 80 -10.48 5.09 4.07
C ALA A 80 -10.31 4.56 2.64
N ALA A 81 -9.08 4.20 2.25
CA ALA A 81 -8.76 3.70 0.93
C ALA A 81 -9.27 2.26 0.66
N THR A 82 -9.31 1.43 1.69
CA THR A 82 -9.70 0.01 1.61
C THR A 82 -11.22 -0.20 1.66
N LYS A 83 -11.97 0.73 2.22
CA LYS A 83 -13.44 0.73 2.14
C LYS A 83 -13.87 0.89 0.68
N LYS A 84 -14.30 -0.22 0.06
CA LYS A 84 -15.11 -0.18 -1.17
C LYS A 84 -16.37 0.61 -0.82
N SER A 85 -16.57 1.74 -1.51
CA SER A 85 -17.88 2.42 -1.50
C SER A 85 -18.88 1.57 -2.26
#